data_AF-A0AAP5QBE3-F1
#
_entry.id   AF-A0AAP5QBE3-F1
#
_cell.length_a   1.000
_cell.length_b   1.000
_cell.length_c   1.000
_cell.angle_alpha   90.00
_cell.angle_beta   90.00
_cell.angle_gamma   90.00
#
_symmetry.space_group_name_H-M   'P 1'
#
loop_
_entity.id
_entity.type
_entity.pdbx_description
1 polymer ?
#
loop_
_entity_poly.entity_id
_entity_poly.type
_entity_poly.pdbx_seq_one_letter_code
_entity_poly.pdbx_strand_id
1 'polypeptide(L)'
;MKRMATALRRLKTRFHQRGLLEGRVCNHDRMFLSAHAMDGIREIARQFSAQKEHLDAPIAPMQRCADLACDLMDFVDPSMSLRVYIHGAHEAFKAWEVEFSRSRPNRRAFADAMRKELFADNHAGWEAYLVHMRKHVPWFGSGE
;
A
#
# COMPACT_ATOMS: atom_id res chain seq x y z
N MET A 1 -17.12 10.93 1.42
CA MET A 1 -16.20 11.14 2.55
C MET A 1 -16.35 10.09 3.66
N LYS A 2 -17.48 10.02 4.40
CA LYS A 2 -17.69 9.02 5.49
C LYS A 2 -17.45 7.55 5.07
N ARG A 3 -17.86 7.19 3.85
CA ARG A 3 -17.67 5.84 3.27
C ARG A 3 -16.21 5.40 3.17
N MET A 4 -15.28 6.30 2.80
CA MET A 4 -13.86 5.97 2.63
C MET A 4 -13.19 5.73 3.99
N ALA A 5 -13.46 6.59 4.97
CA ALA A 5 -12.97 6.39 6.34
C ALA A 5 -13.49 5.07 6.95
N THR A 6 -14.75 4.71 6.70
CA THR A 6 -15.31 3.40 7.09
C THR A 6 -14.63 2.24 6.37
N ALA A 7 -14.34 2.39 5.08
CA ALA A 7 -13.65 1.36 4.29
C ALA A 7 -12.23 1.11 4.80
N LEU A 8 -11.44 2.17 5.01
CA LEU A 8 -10.08 2.09 5.58
C LEU A 8 -10.09 1.45 6.97
N ARG A 9 -11.07 1.78 7.82
CA ARG A 9 -11.23 1.16 9.15
C ARG A 9 -11.50 -0.34 9.04
N ARG A 10 -12.38 -0.77 8.12
CA ARG A 10 -12.68 -2.19 7.88
C ARG A 10 -11.46 -2.93 7.32
N LEU A 11 -10.73 -2.31 6.40
CA LEU A 11 -9.50 -2.88 5.84
C LEU A 11 -8.45 -3.11 6.94
N LYS A 12 -8.22 -2.10 7.80
CA LYS A 12 -7.36 -2.20 8.99
C LYS A 12 -7.73 -3.38 9.88
N THR A 13 -9.02 -3.52 10.21
CA THR A 13 -9.50 -4.63 11.07
C THR A 13 -9.26 -5.99 10.43
N ARG A 14 -9.51 -6.13 9.12
CA ARG A 14 -9.35 -7.42 8.41
C ARG A 14 -7.90 -7.86 8.30
N PHE A 15 -6.98 -6.93 8.03
CA PHE A 15 -5.54 -7.22 8.05
C PHE A 15 -5.06 -7.64 9.45
N HIS A 16 -5.51 -6.94 10.49
CA HIS A 16 -5.16 -7.29 11.87
C HIS A 16 -5.70 -8.66 12.29
N GLN A 17 -6.97 -8.96 11.99
CA GLN A 17 -7.59 -10.25 12.32
C GLN A 17 -6.96 -11.42 11.53
N ARG A 18 -6.67 -11.23 10.24
CA ARG A 18 -6.05 -12.27 9.41
C ARG A 18 -4.58 -12.51 9.77
N GLY A 19 -3.85 -11.47 10.19
CA GLY A 19 -2.51 -11.62 10.74
C GLY A 19 -2.47 -12.36 12.08
N LEU A 20 -3.56 -12.33 12.86
CA LEU A 20 -3.68 -13.05 14.14
C LEU A 20 -4.17 -14.49 14.01
N LEU A 21 -4.97 -14.83 12.98
CA LEU A 21 -5.59 -16.16 12.84
C LEU A 21 -4.69 -17.21 12.17
N GLU A 22 -3.57 -16.81 11.56
CA GLU A 22 -2.61 -17.73 10.93
C GLU A 22 -1.35 -17.97 11.78
N GLY A 23 -1.54 -18.16 13.10
CA GLY A 23 -0.51 -18.59 14.04
C GLY A 23 0.08 -19.99 13.78
N ARG A 24 0.14 -20.46 12.52
CA ARG A 24 0.81 -21.71 12.13
C ARG A 24 1.77 -21.60 10.96
N VAL A 25 1.89 -20.47 10.25
CA VAL A 25 2.97 -20.29 9.26
C VAL A 25 3.43 -18.83 9.23
N CYS A 26 4.53 -18.56 9.94
CA CYS A 26 5.20 -17.27 9.91
C CYS A 26 6.04 -17.18 8.62
N ASN A 27 5.43 -16.73 7.52
CA ASN A 27 6.20 -16.33 6.33
C ASN A 27 6.62 -14.86 6.51
N HIS A 28 7.92 -14.61 6.69
CA HIS A 28 8.52 -13.28 6.87
C HIS A 28 7.99 -12.26 5.86
N ASP A 29 7.85 -12.68 4.60
CA ASP A 29 7.36 -11.84 3.51
C ASP A 29 5.90 -11.38 3.74
N ARG A 30 5.05 -12.30 4.22
CA ARG A 30 3.62 -12.03 4.47
C ARG A 30 3.45 -11.06 5.63
N MET A 31 4.28 -11.17 6.67
CA MET A 31 4.32 -10.20 7.76
C MET A 31 4.77 -8.82 7.28
N PHE A 32 5.84 -8.76 6.49
CA PHE A 32 6.34 -7.50 5.95
C PHE A 32 5.30 -6.81 5.06
N LEU A 33 4.71 -7.52 4.11
CA LEU A 33 3.67 -6.96 3.22
C LEU A 33 2.44 -6.50 4.02
N SER A 34 2.03 -7.26 5.03
CA SER A 34 0.90 -6.87 5.89
C SER A 34 1.22 -5.63 6.72
N ALA A 35 2.44 -5.52 7.27
CA ALA A 35 2.89 -4.35 8.00
C ALA A 35 2.96 -3.11 7.10
N HIS A 36 3.58 -3.25 5.92
CA HIS A 36 3.65 -2.19 4.91
C HIS A 36 2.27 -1.68 4.51
N ALA A 37 1.32 -2.59 4.24
CA ALA A 37 -0.06 -2.22 3.94
C ALA A 37 -0.73 -1.47 5.10
N MET A 38 -0.52 -1.93 6.34
CA MET A 38 -1.11 -1.33 7.53
C MET A 38 -0.56 0.07 7.83
N ASP A 39 0.73 0.28 7.60
CA ASP A 39 1.35 1.59 7.77
C ASP A 39 0.89 2.56 6.68
N GLY A 40 0.80 2.12 5.43
CA GLY A 40 0.19 2.89 4.34
C GLY A 40 -1.26 3.29 4.64
N ILE A 41 -2.10 2.35 5.09
CA ILE A 41 -3.51 2.62 5.48
C ILE A 41 -3.59 3.62 6.63
N ARG A 42 -2.73 3.51 7.65
CA ARG A 42 -2.72 4.42 8.80
C ARG A 42 -2.34 5.82 8.38
N GLU A 43 -1.32 5.96 7.55
CA GLU A 43 -0.85 7.25 7.07
C GLU A 43 -1.92 7.93 6.20
N ILE A 44 -2.51 7.18 5.26
CA ILE A 44 -3.66 7.62 4.47
C ILE A 44 -4.80 8.11 5.36
N ALA A 45 -5.17 7.35 6.40
CA ALA A 45 -6.25 7.72 7.29
C ALA A 45 -5.93 8.99 8.11
N ARG A 46 -4.67 9.15 8.53
CA ARG A 46 -4.17 10.34 9.24
C ARG A 46 -4.26 11.57 8.34
N GLN A 47 -3.70 11.50 7.14
CA GLN A 47 -3.67 12.58 6.17
C GLN A 47 -5.09 12.97 5.72
N PHE A 48 -5.94 11.98 5.40
CA PHE A 48 -7.33 12.22 5.05
C PHE A 48 -8.09 12.99 6.14
N SER A 49 -7.82 12.67 7.41
CA SER A 49 -8.49 13.33 8.54
C SER A 49 -7.97 14.75 8.76
N ALA A 50 -6.67 14.97 8.58
CA ALA A 50 -6.03 16.27 8.78
C ALA A 50 -6.25 17.25 7.61
N GLN A 51 -6.38 16.75 6.39
CA GLN A 51 -6.36 17.56 5.16
C GLN A 51 -7.56 17.32 4.24
N LYS A 52 -8.73 17.05 4.82
CA LYS A 52 -9.98 16.79 4.08
C LYS A 52 -10.35 17.86 3.03
N GLU A 53 -9.86 19.09 3.20
CA GLU A 53 -10.12 20.25 2.34
C GLU A 53 -9.12 20.36 1.17
N HIS A 54 -8.02 19.61 1.22
CA HIS A 54 -6.93 19.62 0.24
C HIS A 54 -6.78 18.27 -0.48
N LEU A 55 -7.87 17.49 -0.58
CA LEU A 55 -7.82 16.18 -1.22
C LEU A 55 -7.42 16.25 -2.70
N ASP A 56 -7.72 17.36 -3.37
CA ASP A 56 -7.37 17.54 -4.77
C ASP A 56 -6.00 18.25 -4.96
N ALA A 57 -5.31 18.57 -3.85
CA ALA A 57 -3.96 19.12 -3.91
C ALA A 57 -2.92 18.03 -4.21
N PRO A 58 -1.79 18.38 -4.86
CA PRO A 58 -0.66 17.49 -5.05
C PRO A 58 -0.09 16.95 -3.74
N ILE A 59 0.42 15.73 -3.76
CA ILE A 59 1.09 15.10 -2.60
C ILE A 59 2.52 15.57 -2.40
N ALA A 60 3.14 16.31 -3.34
CA ALA A 60 4.50 16.81 -3.22
C ALA A 60 4.82 17.47 -1.86
N PRO A 61 3.95 18.30 -1.25
CA PRO A 61 4.22 18.90 0.06
C PRO A 61 4.15 17.92 1.24
N MET A 62 3.65 16.70 1.01
CA MET A 62 3.43 15.65 2.00
C MET A 62 4.51 14.57 1.93
N GLN A 63 5.23 14.48 0.81
CA GLN A 63 6.38 13.60 0.63
C GLN A 63 7.52 14.03 1.56
N ARG A 64 8.19 13.05 2.17
CA ARG A 64 9.31 13.26 3.11
C ARG A 64 10.61 12.80 2.48
N CYS A 65 11.75 13.21 3.06
CA CYS A 65 13.02 12.55 2.73
C CYS A 65 12.96 11.09 3.18
N ALA A 66 13.36 10.19 2.28
CA ALA A 66 13.20 8.75 2.38
C ALA A 66 14.20 8.13 3.39
N ASP A 67 14.02 8.38 4.68
CA ASP A 67 14.94 7.95 5.73
C ASP A 67 14.17 7.33 6.92
N LEU A 68 14.40 6.02 7.10
CA LEU A 68 13.70 5.05 7.98
C LEU A 68 12.24 4.72 7.60
N ALA A 69 12.05 3.53 7.03
CA ALA A 69 10.77 2.96 6.60
C ALA A 69 10.06 3.82 5.54
N CYS A 70 10.61 3.82 4.31
CA CYS A 70 10.10 4.61 3.18
C CYS A 70 8.58 4.52 3.06
N ASP A 71 7.94 5.68 3.05
CA ASP A 71 6.51 5.80 2.83
C ASP A 71 6.21 5.45 1.37
N LEU A 72 5.15 4.70 1.11
CA LEU A 72 4.68 4.44 -0.25
C LEU A 72 4.48 5.76 -1.02
N MET A 73 4.08 6.81 -0.29
CA MET A 73 3.91 8.16 -0.82
C MET A 73 5.19 8.72 -1.45
N ASP A 74 6.37 8.33 -0.99
CA ASP A 74 7.65 8.89 -1.46
C ASP A 74 8.07 8.35 -2.85
N PHE A 75 7.41 7.28 -3.32
CA PHE A 75 7.71 6.69 -4.63
C PHE A 75 6.74 7.11 -5.73
N VAL A 76 5.53 7.54 -5.37
CA VAL A 76 4.49 7.91 -6.34
C VAL A 76 4.73 9.30 -6.92
N ASP A 77 4.03 9.61 -8.01
CA ASP A 77 4.20 10.88 -8.71
C ASP A 77 3.89 12.06 -7.77
N PRO A 78 4.81 13.03 -7.56
CA PRO A 78 4.58 14.17 -6.67
C PRO A 78 3.37 15.03 -7.06
N SER A 79 2.99 15.02 -8.34
CA SER A 79 1.83 15.75 -8.86
C SER A 79 0.50 15.03 -8.64
N MET A 80 0.53 13.74 -8.26
CA MET A 80 -0.67 12.97 -7.93
C MET A 80 -1.45 13.67 -6.81
N SER A 81 -2.76 13.78 -6.96
CA SER A 81 -3.58 14.36 -5.90
C SER A 81 -3.73 13.40 -4.72
N LEU A 82 -3.87 13.94 -3.52
CA LEU A 82 -4.08 13.12 -2.32
C LEU A 82 -5.28 12.17 -2.46
N ARG A 83 -6.35 12.59 -3.14
CA ARG A 83 -7.53 11.77 -3.42
C ARG A 83 -7.18 10.55 -4.28
N VAL A 84 -6.42 10.75 -5.36
CA VAL A 84 -6.02 9.69 -6.28
C VAL A 84 -5.10 8.71 -5.55
N TYR A 85 -4.12 9.21 -4.79
CA TYR A 85 -3.24 8.38 -3.96
C TYR A 85 -4.02 7.49 -3.00
N ILE A 86 -4.92 8.07 -2.20
CA ILE A 86 -5.74 7.35 -1.22
C ILE A 86 -6.58 6.27 -1.89
N HIS A 87 -7.19 6.60 -3.03
CA HIS A 87 -8.03 5.65 -3.75
C HIS A 87 -7.21 4.49 -4.33
N GLY A 88 -6.09 4.78 -5.00
CA GLY A 88 -5.22 3.77 -5.59
C GLY A 88 -4.63 2.83 -4.55
N ALA A 89 -4.11 3.37 -3.44
CA ALA A 89 -3.59 2.56 -2.35
C ALA A 89 -4.69 1.69 -1.70
N HIS A 90 -5.90 2.20 -1.54
CA HIS A 90 -7.04 1.42 -1.04
C HIS A 90 -7.37 0.24 -1.96
N GLU A 91 -7.47 0.46 -3.28
CA GLU A 91 -7.78 -0.63 -4.22
C GLU A 91 -6.64 -1.64 -4.32
N ALA A 92 -5.38 -1.21 -4.28
CA ALA A 92 -4.23 -2.10 -4.26
C ALA A 92 -4.23 -3.01 -3.02
N PHE A 93 -4.43 -2.45 -1.82
CA PHE A 93 -4.46 -3.23 -0.59
C PHE A 93 -5.69 -4.13 -0.46
N LYS A 94 -6.80 -3.76 -1.08
CA LYS A 94 -7.97 -4.64 -1.20
C LYS A 94 -7.69 -5.85 -2.09
N ALA A 95 -6.91 -5.68 -3.17
CA ALA A 95 -6.43 -6.81 -3.97
C ALA A 95 -5.49 -7.71 -3.16
N TRP A 96 -4.58 -7.12 -2.37
CA TRP A 96 -3.70 -7.88 -1.47
C TRP A 96 -4.49 -8.69 -0.45
N GLU A 97 -5.56 -8.13 0.12
CA GLU A 97 -6.43 -8.85 1.05
C GLU A 97 -7.01 -10.13 0.41
N VAL A 98 -7.45 -10.05 -0.85
CA VAL A 98 -7.96 -11.21 -1.59
C VAL A 98 -6.88 -12.28 -1.72
N GLU A 99 -5.68 -11.90 -2.14
CA GLU A 99 -4.56 -12.83 -2.28
C GLU A 99 -4.14 -13.43 -0.94
N PHE A 100 -4.15 -12.65 0.14
CA PHE A 100 -3.87 -13.16 1.47
C PHE A 100 -4.89 -14.20 1.93
N SER A 101 -6.17 -14.13 1.53
CA SER A 101 -7.14 -15.18 1.85
C SER A 101 -6.97 -16.49 1.07
N ARG A 102 -6.15 -16.52 0.02
CA ARG A 102 -5.98 -17.72 -0.79
C ARG A 102 -5.04 -18.71 -0.11
N SER A 103 -5.35 -19.99 -0.24
CA SER A 103 -4.46 -21.09 0.18
C SER A 103 -3.12 -21.08 -0.58
N ARG A 104 -3.14 -20.58 -1.82
CA ARG A 104 -1.96 -20.33 -2.67
C ARG A 104 -2.08 -18.92 -3.26
N PRO A 105 -1.49 -17.90 -2.62
CA PRO A 105 -1.52 -16.52 -3.11
C PRO A 105 -0.79 -16.39 -4.45
N ASN A 106 -1.32 -15.58 -5.37
CA ASN A 106 -0.60 -15.20 -6.58
C ASN A 106 0.39 -14.08 -6.25
N ARG A 107 1.68 -14.41 -6.21
CA ARG A 107 2.76 -13.46 -5.91
C ARG A 107 2.78 -12.26 -6.84
N ARG A 108 2.55 -12.49 -8.13
CA ARG A 108 2.52 -11.44 -9.14
C ARG A 108 1.39 -10.43 -8.90
N ALA A 109 0.24 -10.89 -8.41
CA ALA A 109 -0.91 -10.04 -8.17
C ALA A 109 -0.64 -8.93 -7.13
N PHE A 110 0.29 -9.13 -6.19
CA PHE A 110 0.67 -8.08 -5.24
C PHE A 110 1.34 -6.89 -5.93
N ALA A 111 2.33 -7.17 -6.78
CA ALA A 111 3.07 -6.15 -7.52
C ALA A 111 2.21 -5.51 -8.62
N ASP A 112 1.44 -6.32 -9.36
CA ASP A 112 0.56 -5.83 -10.42
C ASP A 112 -0.50 -4.87 -9.88
N ALA A 113 -1.05 -5.13 -8.70
CA ALA A 113 -2.00 -4.23 -8.04
C ALA A 113 -1.36 -2.87 -7.71
N MET A 114 -0.16 -2.85 -7.13
CA MET A 114 0.53 -1.58 -6.83
C MET A 114 0.83 -0.81 -8.11
N ARG A 115 1.44 -1.48 -9.11
CA ARG A 115 1.81 -0.87 -10.38
C ARG A 115 0.60 -0.23 -11.06
N LYS A 116 -0.51 -0.97 -11.18
CA LYS A 116 -1.72 -0.52 -11.86
C LYS A 116 -2.37 0.66 -11.15
N GLU A 117 -2.48 0.61 -9.83
CA GLU A 117 -3.29 1.58 -9.08
C GLU A 117 -2.51 2.85 -8.68
N LEU A 118 -1.17 2.79 -8.63
CA LEU A 118 -0.34 3.89 -8.12
C LEU A 118 0.79 4.34 -9.05
N PHE A 119 1.18 3.52 -10.03
CA PHE A 119 2.36 3.79 -10.85
C PHE A 119 2.12 3.64 -12.36
N ALA A 120 0.87 3.67 -12.82
CA ALA A 120 0.52 3.44 -14.22
C ALA A 120 1.35 4.32 -15.19
N ASP A 121 1.54 5.60 -14.84
CA ASP A 121 2.28 6.59 -15.61
C ASP A 121 3.63 6.99 -14.98
N ASN A 122 4.03 6.37 -13.86
CA ASN A 122 5.27 6.68 -13.14
C ASN A 122 6.22 5.48 -13.10
N HIS A 123 6.87 5.22 -14.24
CA HIS A 123 7.82 4.10 -14.38
C HIS A 123 9.03 4.22 -13.44
N ALA A 124 9.59 5.42 -13.29
CA ALA A 124 10.76 5.63 -12.42
C ALA A 124 10.43 5.36 -10.95
N GLY A 125 9.28 5.86 -10.48
CA GLY A 125 8.76 5.58 -9.14
C GLY A 125 8.48 4.10 -8.91
N TRP A 126 7.94 3.40 -9.91
CA TRP A 126 7.72 1.96 -9.84
C TRP A 126 9.02 1.18 -9.65
N GLU A 127 10.05 1.47 -10.42
CA GLU A 127 11.35 0.80 -10.31
C GLU A 127 12.01 1.05 -8.95
N ALA A 128 11.94 2.30 -8.45
CA ALA A 128 12.45 2.64 -7.12
C ALA A 128 11.68 1.89 -6.01
N TYR A 129 10.36 1.81 -6.12
CA TYR A 129 9.52 1.06 -5.20
C TYR A 129 9.83 -0.45 -5.25
N LEU A 130 10.03 -1.03 -6.43
CA LEU A 130 10.44 -2.43 -6.59
C LEU A 130 11.77 -2.72 -5.91
N VAL A 131 12.78 -1.87 -6.11
CA VAL A 131 14.09 -2.00 -5.47
C VAL A 131 13.94 -1.93 -3.95
N HIS A 132 13.11 -1.03 -3.43
CA HIS A 132 12.82 -0.96 -2.00
C HIS A 132 12.17 -2.24 -1.48
N MET A 133 11.07 -2.68 -2.12
CA MET A 133 10.32 -3.86 -1.68
C MET A 133 11.15 -5.14 -1.74
N ARG A 134 11.99 -5.31 -2.77
CA ARG A 134 12.84 -6.50 -2.94
C ARG A 134 13.94 -6.65 -1.88
N LYS A 135 14.29 -5.59 -1.15
CA LYS A 135 15.18 -5.69 0.03
C LYS A 135 14.55 -6.54 1.14
N HIS A 136 13.22 -6.60 1.19
CA HIS A 136 12.47 -7.27 2.25
C HIS A 136 11.68 -8.47 1.74
N VAL A 137 11.25 -8.43 0.48
CA VAL A 137 10.44 -9.46 -0.19
C VAL A 137 11.07 -9.75 -1.55
N PRO A 138 12.10 -10.61 -1.65
CA PRO A 138 12.90 -10.76 -2.87
C PRO A 138 12.13 -11.16 -4.13
N TRP A 139 11.01 -11.87 -3.99
CA TRP A 139 10.15 -12.26 -5.12
C TRP A 139 9.21 -11.15 -5.59
N PHE A 140 9.08 -10.03 -4.87
CA PHE A 140 8.11 -8.99 -5.20
C PHE A 140 8.37 -8.41 -6.59
N GLY A 141 7.36 -8.45 -7.47
CA GLY A 141 7.48 -8.02 -8.87
C GLY A 141 8.26 -8.96 -9.77
N SER A 142 8.75 -10.09 -9.27
CA SER A 142 9.29 -11.18 -10.07
C SER A 142 8.13 -12.11 -10.45
N GLY A 143 8.03 -12.50 -11.72
CA GLY A 143 6.85 -13.14 -12.30
C GLY A 143 6.59 -14.60 -11.91
N GLU A 144 7.05 -15.07 -10.73
CA GLU A 144 7.00 -16.48 -10.29
C GLU A 144 6.49 -16.68 -8.85
#